data_AF-A0A1V5I5E9-F1
#
_entry.id   AF-A0A1V5I5E9-F1
#
_cell.length_a   1.000
_cell.length_b   1.000
_cell.length_c   1.000
_cell.angle_alpha   90.00
_cell.angle_beta   90.00
_cell.angle_gamma   90.00
#
_symmetry.space_group_name_H-M   'P 1'
#
loop_
_entity.id
_entity.type
_entity.pdbx_description
1 polymer ?
#
loop_
_entity_poly.entity_id
_entity_poly.type
_entity_poly.pdbx_seq_one_letter_code
_entity_poly.pdbx_strand_id
1 'polypeptide(L)'
;MYAQFRRGRAAAICIIALLLFAFCAAAADTPDPAPHQVFLFEHTYYEGESMGFSYDNDIADLTQWNLISGGKWNDRISSVSIGKDTRVTFYEHVHYGGASISFEGNGENSYHIPDLHSLGWGDTVSSLKVRRTAVPGPDQVILFEHVNYDGAALYLTVGQDIADLRQNMISNGKSWNDRISSAKIGKNAQVLLCTDIGYGGPSIPYAADGQWINNIPTLHPQGWGDRVSSLKVREYNYDWTQESEPPTEPEAPEEPKEGDPMEGVEPPAPYQPPNIGDPLFYQVFLFEKADYGGQSLGFTYENDIPDLTRWNLPTGEKWNDRISSLKVGRGARIMLYEHVNYGGASIYFEGDGTNNYDVFDLRRYGWGDKVSSFKVRRVANPADNQVFLFEHENYDGAALCLHVGQDIPDLRQIMITSGKNWNDKISSLKAGKDALVHVWTDINYVGPSNPYSGDGQGYVAITSLHTEGWGDKISSLKVRTPGWTPESELPGQPEEPEGEQSDSWKDIEPKPYQVFFYEDVGFEGAAIGYEYDSDVKDLTKLLVLDSSNNWNDRISSIKIGKNAKVVLYEHVGCDDRSAYIVLQGDGQSVAKYDSLHSIGWGDRVSSFKVRMSDSLR
;
A
#
# COMPACT_ATOMS: atom_id res chain seq x y z
N MET A 1 -20.63 -20.63 -32.46
CA MET A 1 -21.20 -19.65 -31.50
C MET A 1 -20.67 -20.03 -30.12
N TYR A 2 -19.41 -19.68 -29.84
CA TYR A 2 -18.72 -20.01 -28.58
C TYR A 2 -18.41 -18.69 -27.89
N ALA A 3 -19.00 -18.49 -26.72
CA ALA A 3 -18.83 -17.30 -25.90
C ALA A 3 -17.40 -17.27 -25.31
N GLN A 4 -16.67 -16.20 -25.58
CA GLN A 4 -15.39 -15.91 -24.95
C GLN A 4 -15.64 -15.45 -23.50
N PHE A 5 -15.15 -16.23 -22.54
CA PHE A 5 -15.01 -15.80 -21.15
C PHE A 5 -13.89 -14.74 -21.07
N ARG A 6 -14.26 -13.49 -20.80
CA ARG A 6 -13.32 -12.47 -20.31
C ARG A 6 -12.99 -12.78 -18.85
N ARG A 7 -11.77 -13.24 -18.57
CA ARG A 7 -11.25 -13.35 -17.19
C ARG A 7 -10.81 -11.95 -16.73
N GLY A 8 -11.51 -11.43 -15.73
CA GLY A 8 -11.18 -10.19 -15.04
C GLY A 8 -9.90 -10.31 -14.23
N ARG A 9 -9.18 -9.18 -14.13
CA ARG A 9 -7.95 -8.99 -13.38
C ARG A 9 -8.23 -9.15 -11.88
N ALA A 10 -7.36 -9.87 -11.16
CA ALA A 10 -7.40 -10.01 -9.71
C ALA A 10 -6.56 -8.88 -9.08
N ALA A 11 -7.18 -8.03 -8.27
CA ALA A 11 -6.51 -6.96 -7.53
C ALA A 11 -6.67 -7.18 -6.03
N ALA A 12 -5.57 -7.02 -5.30
CA ALA A 12 -5.39 -7.34 -3.90
C ALA A 12 -6.10 -6.36 -2.94
N ILE A 13 -7.27 -6.75 -2.46
CA ILE A 13 -7.98 -6.31 -1.27
C ILE A 13 -7.13 -6.57 -0.01
N CYS A 14 -7.08 -5.63 0.93
CA CYS A 14 -6.70 -5.76 2.34
C CYS A 14 -7.85 -5.10 3.13
N ILE A 15 -8.39 -5.78 4.14
CA ILE A 15 -9.46 -5.24 5.00
C ILE A 15 -8.89 -5.06 6.39
N ILE A 16 -8.82 -3.82 6.86
CA ILE A 16 -8.66 -3.52 8.29
C ILE A 16 -10.05 -3.06 8.78
N ALA A 17 -10.75 -3.93 9.49
CA ALA A 17 -11.97 -3.53 10.21
C ALA A 17 -11.55 -2.91 11.54
N LEU A 18 -11.43 -1.58 11.57
CA LEU A 18 -11.31 -0.82 12.81
C LEU A 18 -12.71 -0.41 13.25
N LEU A 19 -13.14 -0.84 14.43
CA LEU A 19 -14.36 -0.34 15.06
C LEU A 19 -14.05 1.01 15.73
N LEU A 20 -14.07 2.09 14.95
CA LEU A 20 -14.17 3.44 15.49
C LEU A 20 -15.66 3.80 15.54
N PHE A 21 -16.22 4.11 16.71
CA PHE A 21 -17.56 4.70 16.79
C PHE A 21 -17.59 5.87 17.77
N ALA A 22 -17.75 7.05 17.16
CA ALA A 22 -18.53 8.22 17.55
C ALA A 22 -18.62 8.58 19.04
N PHE A 23 -17.84 9.60 19.41
CA PHE A 23 -18.02 10.41 20.60
C PHE A 23 -19.35 11.18 20.56
N CYS A 24 -20.06 11.24 21.68
CA CYS A 24 -20.98 12.35 21.91
C CYS A 24 -20.18 13.65 22.10
N ALA A 25 -20.27 14.54 21.12
CA ALA A 25 -20.12 16.00 21.22
C ALA A 25 -19.02 16.54 22.17
N ALA A 26 -17.77 16.15 21.91
CA ALA A 26 -16.57 16.94 22.21
C ALA A 26 -15.49 16.44 21.24
N ALA A 27 -15.02 17.31 20.33
CA ALA A 27 -14.02 17.10 19.27
C ALA A 27 -13.47 15.65 19.19
N ALA A 28 -14.05 14.82 18.32
CA ALA A 28 -13.47 13.53 17.98
C ALA A 28 -12.05 13.76 17.44
N ASP A 29 -11.04 13.14 18.07
CA ASP A 29 -9.67 13.17 17.55
C ASP A 29 -9.68 12.63 16.12
N THR A 30 -9.10 13.39 15.19
CA THR A 30 -8.99 12.99 13.78
C THR A 30 -8.27 11.65 13.70
N PRO A 31 -8.86 10.61 13.07
CA PRO A 31 -8.19 9.33 12.93
C PRO A 31 -6.92 9.54 12.12
N ASP A 32 -5.76 9.20 12.68
CA ASP A 32 -4.44 9.35 12.05
C ASP A 32 -4.05 8.04 11.32
N PRO A 33 -4.25 7.95 9.99
CA PRO A 33 -3.94 6.77 9.23
C PRO A 33 -2.43 6.63 9.07
N ALA A 34 -1.93 5.40 9.09
CA ALA A 34 -0.55 5.17 8.68
C ALA A 34 -0.33 5.71 7.27
N PRO A 35 0.90 6.09 6.88
CA PRO A 35 1.17 6.78 5.62
C PRO A 35 0.58 6.12 4.37
N HIS A 36 0.41 4.79 4.40
CA HIS A 36 -0.04 3.95 3.29
C HIS A 36 -1.51 3.50 3.39
N GLN A 37 -2.27 4.04 4.34
CA GLN A 37 -3.65 3.63 4.60
C GLN A 37 -4.66 4.65 4.13
N VAL A 38 -5.91 4.21 3.96
CA VAL A 38 -7.08 5.06 3.88
C VAL A 38 -8.20 4.42 4.70
N PHE A 39 -8.89 5.20 5.53
CA PHE A 39 -10.08 4.80 6.26
C PHE A 39 -11.31 5.49 5.69
N LEU A 40 -12.34 4.71 5.37
CA LEU A 40 -13.65 5.18 4.96
C LEU A 40 -14.61 5.02 6.13
N PHE A 41 -15.52 5.97 6.27
CA PHE A 41 -16.48 6.02 7.37
C PHE A 41 -17.90 6.20 6.84
N GLU A 42 -18.84 5.49 7.46
CA GLU A 42 -20.26 5.51 7.10
C GLU A 42 -20.88 6.89 7.32
N HIS A 43 -20.45 7.62 8.34
CA HIS A 43 -20.98 8.94 8.66
C HIS A 43 -19.93 10.04 8.49
N THR A 44 -20.39 11.29 8.50
CA THR A 44 -19.52 12.47 8.56
C THR A 44 -18.72 12.50 9.86
N TYR A 45 -17.61 13.23 9.87
CA TYR A 45 -16.71 13.44 11.01
C TYR A 45 -16.12 12.14 11.57
N TYR A 46 -15.86 11.17 10.68
CA TYR A 46 -15.20 9.89 10.99
C TYR A 46 -15.99 9.02 11.97
N GLU A 47 -17.32 9.14 11.91
CA GLU A 47 -18.26 8.38 12.72
C GLU A 47 -18.89 7.24 11.92
N GLY A 48 -19.65 6.38 12.59
CA GLY A 48 -20.30 5.24 11.92
C GLY A 48 -19.37 4.04 11.78
N GLU A 49 -19.78 3.04 11.01
CA GLU A 49 -18.85 1.94 10.69
C GLU A 49 -17.67 2.46 9.89
N SER A 50 -16.52 1.77 9.99
CA SER A 50 -15.32 2.14 9.25
C SER A 50 -14.65 0.95 8.58
N MET A 51 -13.97 1.21 7.47
CA MET A 51 -13.15 0.24 6.76
C MET A 51 -11.84 0.85 6.29
N GLY A 52 -10.74 0.13 6.53
CA GLY A 52 -9.39 0.53 6.15
C GLY A 52 -8.86 -0.25 4.95
N PHE A 53 -8.21 0.45 4.03
CA PHE A 53 -7.51 -0.10 2.87
C PHE A 53 -6.06 0.39 2.82
N SER A 54 -5.20 -0.34 2.12
CA SER A 54 -3.82 0.05 1.82
C SER A 54 -3.62 0.21 0.30
N TYR A 55 -2.38 0.38 -0.17
CA TYR A 55 -2.10 0.50 -1.61
C TYR A 55 -2.64 -0.68 -2.44
N ASP A 56 -2.89 -0.42 -3.72
CA ASP A 56 -3.29 -1.38 -4.75
C ASP A 56 -4.63 -2.09 -4.49
N ASN A 57 -5.45 -1.49 -3.64
CA ASN A 57 -6.82 -1.91 -3.35
C ASN A 57 -7.79 -1.34 -4.37
N ASP A 58 -8.20 -2.18 -5.31
CA ASP A 58 -9.15 -1.89 -6.38
C ASP A 58 -10.50 -2.53 -6.07
N ILE A 59 -11.40 -1.73 -5.50
CA ILE A 59 -12.73 -2.21 -5.11
C ILE A 59 -13.69 -1.88 -6.24
N ALA A 60 -13.86 -2.83 -7.14
CA ALA A 60 -14.70 -2.66 -8.31
C ALA A 60 -16.22 -2.67 -8.00
N ASP A 61 -16.66 -3.13 -6.84
CA ASP A 61 -18.09 -3.22 -6.53
C ASP A 61 -18.34 -3.25 -5.02
N LEU A 62 -18.76 -2.11 -4.46
CA LEU A 62 -19.10 -1.99 -3.04
C LEU A 62 -20.44 -2.66 -2.67
N THR A 63 -21.27 -3.06 -3.63
CA THR A 63 -22.52 -3.79 -3.35
C THR A 63 -22.27 -5.17 -2.73
N GLN A 64 -21.04 -5.69 -2.87
CA GLN A 64 -20.64 -6.97 -2.29
C GLN A 64 -20.12 -6.84 -0.86
N TRP A 65 -19.93 -5.62 -0.36
CA TRP A 65 -19.29 -5.34 0.93
C TRP A 65 -20.34 -5.10 1.99
N ASN A 66 -20.38 -5.95 3.01
CA ASN A 66 -21.39 -5.87 4.07
C ASN A 66 -20.94 -4.91 5.19
N LEU A 67 -21.91 -4.17 5.74
CA LEU A 67 -21.79 -3.53 7.05
C LEU A 67 -22.01 -4.59 8.15
N ILE A 68 -21.36 -4.42 9.30
CA ILE A 68 -21.49 -5.27 10.48
C ILE A 68 -22.91 -5.16 11.07
N SER A 69 -23.50 -3.97 11.02
CA SER A 69 -24.87 -3.64 11.44
C SER A 69 -25.94 -4.19 10.48
N GLY A 70 -25.53 -4.69 9.32
CA GLY A 70 -26.39 -5.16 8.25
C GLY A 70 -26.64 -4.10 7.18
N GLY A 71 -26.57 -4.50 5.91
CA GLY A 71 -26.59 -3.57 4.77
C GLY A 71 -25.32 -3.69 3.93
N LYS A 72 -25.17 -2.82 2.93
CA LYS A 72 -24.01 -2.78 2.02
C LYS A 72 -23.31 -1.43 2.11
N TRP A 73 -21.99 -1.43 1.94
CA TRP A 73 -21.15 -0.23 1.90
C TRP A 73 -21.37 0.65 0.66
N ASN A 74 -22.06 0.13 -0.36
CA ASN A 74 -22.41 0.89 -1.56
C ASN A 74 -23.22 2.14 -1.20
N ASP A 75 -22.76 3.30 -1.66
CA ASP A 75 -23.45 4.59 -1.47
C ASP A 75 -23.64 4.95 0.02
N ARG A 76 -22.60 4.68 0.84
CA ARG A 76 -22.63 4.92 2.30
C ARG A 76 -21.40 5.66 2.83
N ILE A 77 -20.46 6.06 1.97
CA ILE A 77 -19.21 6.67 2.43
C ILE A 77 -19.42 8.17 2.59
N SER A 78 -19.30 8.67 3.81
CA SER A 78 -19.61 10.06 4.18
C SER A 78 -18.40 10.85 4.69
N SER A 79 -17.35 10.18 5.18
CA SER A 79 -16.07 10.80 5.48
C SER A 79 -14.89 9.86 5.22
N VAL A 80 -13.70 10.43 5.06
CA VAL A 80 -12.49 9.67 4.70
C VAL A 80 -11.25 10.26 5.34
N SER A 81 -10.36 9.38 5.81
CA SER A 81 -9.04 9.73 6.36
C SER A 81 -7.95 9.04 5.55
N ILE A 82 -7.01 9.80 4.99
CA ILE A 82 -6.05 9.31 3.99
C ILE A 82 -4.62 9.53 4.50
N GLY A 83 -3.82 8.47 4.49
CA GLY A 83 -2.40 8.51 4.83
C GLY A 83 -1.61 9.44 3.92
N LYS A 84 -0.56 10.05 4.47
CA LYS A 84 0.28 11.03 3.76
C LYS A 84 0.84 10.54 2.41
N ASP A 85 1.07 9.23 2.25
CA ASP A 85 1.62 8.63 1.03
C ASP A 85 0.52 7.93 0.19
N THR A 86 -0.76 8.13 0.51
CA THR A 86 -1.90 7.45 -0.13
C THR A 86 -2.76 8.40 -0.95
N ARG A 87 -3.24 7.89 -2.09
CA ARG A 87 -4.29 8.47 -2.93
C ARG A 87 -5.47 7.51 -3.00
N VAL A 88 -6.68 8.04 -2.84
CA VAL A 88 -7.91 7.33 -3.13
C VAL A 88 -8.64 8.03 -4.27
N THR A 89 -9.19 7.25 -5.19
CA THR A 89 -10.09 7.72 -6.24
C THR A 89 -11.43 7.05 -6.07
N PHE A 90 -12.49 7.84 -5.88
CA PHE A 90 -13.87 7.39 -5.77
C PHE A 90 -14.58 7.47 -7.12
N TYR A 91 -15.49 6.54 -7.34
CA TYR A 91 -16.32 6.45 -8.54
C TYR A 91 -17.79 6.29 -8.13
N GLU A 92 -18.64 6.99 -8.86
CA GLU A 92 -20.09 7.04 -8.62
C GLU A 92 -20.78 5.70 -8.90
N HIS A 93 -20.25 4.89 -9.80
CA HIS A 93 -20.83 3.60 -10.16
C HIS A 93 -19.85 2.46 -9.91
N VAL A 94 -20.40 1.24 -9.83
CA VAL A 94 -19.62 0.01 -9.83
C VAL A 94 -18.76 -0.09 -11.10
N HIS A 95 -17.68 -0.86 -11.00
CA HIS A 95 -16.68 -1.12 -12.02
C HIS A 95 -16.01 0.15 -12.56
N TYR A 96 -15.80 1.13 -11.68
CA TYR A 96 -15.13 2.40 -11.97
C TYR A 96 -15.87 3.25 -13.02
N GLY A 97 -17.19 3.13 -13.08
CA GLY A 97 -18.04 3.92 -13.96
C GLY A 97 -18.53 5.22 -13.31
N GLY A 98 -19.15 6.08 -14.12
CA GLY A 98 -19.75 7.34 -13.65
C GLY A 98 -18.72 8.45 -13.44
N ALA A 99 -19.11 9.49 -12.69
CA ALA A 99 -18.19 10.53 -12.28
C ALA A 99 -17.06 9.94 -11.39
N SER A 100 -15.93 10.65 -11.28
CA SER A 100 -14.85 10.27 -10.36
C SER A 100 -14.17 11.49 -9.72
N ILE A 101 -13.69 11.30 -8.49
CA ILE A 101 -12.92 12.31 -7.74
C ILE A 101 -11.74 11.64 -7.04
N SER A 102 -10.62 12.35 -6.93
CA SER A 102 -9.41 11.84 -6.26
C SER A 102 -8.99 12.75 -5.11
N PHE A 103 -8.54 12.12 -4.03
CA PHE A 103 -7.99 12.75 -2.85
C PHE A 103 -6.68 12.06 -2.49
N GLU A 104 -5.70 12.82 -2.00
CA GLU A 104 -4.39 12.28 -1.68
C GLU A 104 -3.69 13.04 -0.56
N GLY A 105 -2.89 12.31 0.21
CA GLY A 105 -1.86 12.89 1.07
C GLY A 105 -0.72 13.48 0.24
N ASN A 106 0.00 14.44 0.81
CA ASN A 106 1.06 15.20 0.11
C ASN A 106 2.48 14.65 0.32
N GLY A 107 2.62 13.47 0.93
CA GLY A 107 3.88 12.85 1.36
C GLY A 107 4.35 13.27 2.75
N GLU A 108 3.84 14.37 3.29
CA GLU A 108 4.24 14.95 4.57
C GLU A 108 3.14 14.81 5.63
N ASN A 109 1.90 15.14 5.27
CA ASN A 109 0.73 15.15 6.13
C ASN A 109 -0.38 14.26 5.57
N SER A 110 -1.08 13.58 6.48
CA SER A 110 -2.31 12.88 6.18
C SER A 110 -3.39 13.87 5.72
N TYR A 111 -4.29 13.41 4.85
CA TYR A 111 -5.38 14.21 4.31
C TYR A 111 -6.72 13.71 4.82
N HIS A 112 -7.44 14.56 5.54
CA HIS A 112 -8.67 14.17 6.22
C HIS A 112 -9.84 14.98 5.66
N ILE A 113 -10.92 14.28 5.30
CA ILE A 113 -12.14 14.89 4.77
C ILE A 113 -13.28 14.53 5.73
N PRO A 114 -13.68 15.46 6.61
CA PRO A 114 -14.71 15.19 7.60
C PRO A 114 -16.11 15.13 6.99
N ASP A 115 -16.34 15.72 5.82
CA ASP A 115 -17.66 15.68 5.18
C ASP A 115 -17.57 15.67 3.66
N LEU A 116 -17.79 14.49 3.06
CA LEU A 116 -17.84 14.32 1.60
C LEU A 116 -19.09 14.96 0.97
N HIS A 117 -20.17 15.20 1.71
CA HIS A 117 -21.37 15.86 1.18
C HIS A 117 -21.10 17.30 0.78
N SER A 118 -20.23 17.99 1.52
CA SER A 118 -19.79 19.35 1.19
C SER A 118 -19.11 19.44 -0.18
N LEU A 119 -18.59 18.31 -0.68
CA LEU A 119 -17.95 18.17 -1.99
C LEU A 119 -18.90 17.55 -3.03
N GLY A 120 -20.14 17.23 -2.65
CA GLY A 120 -21.15 16.57 -3.50
C GLY A 120 -20.93 15.07 -3.71
N TRP A 121 -20.14 14.43 -2.84
CA TRP A 121 -19.69 13.03 -2.98
C TRP A 121 -20.05 12.11 -1.79
N GLY A 122 -20.75 12.64 -0.79
CA GLY A 122 -21.22 11.84 0.34
C GLY A 122 -22.30 10.86 -0.12
N ASP A 123 -22.18 9.60 0.31
CA ASP A 123 -23.14 8.53 0.02
C ASP A 123 -23.39 8.28 -1.48
N THR A 124 -22.40 8.53 -2.34
CA THR A 124 -22.50 8.25 -3.79
C THR A 124 -21.44 7.27 -4.30
N VAL A 125 -20.56 6.79 -3.42
CA VAL A 125 -19.41 5.99 -3.82
C VAL A 125 -19.81 4.51 -3.95
N SER A 126 -19.66 3.97 -5.16
CA SER A 126 -19.99 2.57 -5.50
C SER A 126 -18.77 1.74 -5.92
N SER A 127 -17.65 2.38 -6.27
CA SER A 127 -16.34 1.72 -6.43
C SER A 127 -15.19 2.69 -6.14
N LEU A 128 -14.00 2.16 -5.83
CA LEU A 128 -12.84 2.96 -5.51
C LEU A 128 -11.51 2.30 -5.89
N LYS A 129 -10.48 3.13 -6.05
CA LYS A 129 -9.10 2.69 -6.23
C LYS A 129 -8.20 3.37 -5.21
N VAL A 130 -7.39 2.58 -4.50
CA VAL A 130 -6.36 3.10 -3.59
C VAL A 130 -5.00 2.88 -4.24
N ARG A 131 -4.23 3.94 -4.35
CA ARG A 131 -2.87 3.93 -4.89
C ARG A 131 -1.94 4.65 -3.94
N ARG A 132 -0.65 4.38 -4.06
CA ARG A 132 0.33 5.23 -3.40
C ARG A 132 0.44 6.55 -4.17
N THR A 133 0.41 7.66 -3.46
CA THR A 133 0.61 9.00 -4.00
C THR A 133 1.91 9.07 -4.80
N ALA A 134 1.82 9.68 -5.97
CA ALA A 134 2.98 10.11 -6.73
C ALA A 134 3.21 11.60 -6.40
N VAL A 135 4.23 11.89 -5.59
CA VAL A 135 4.67 13.26 -5.29
C VAL A 135 5.87 13.57 -6.18
N PRO A 136 5.77 14.51 -7.14
CA PRO A 136 6.93 14.90 -7.94
C PRO A 136 7.98 15.57 -7.04
N GLY A 137 9.25 15.25 -7.26
CA GLY A 137 10.35 16.06 -6.76
C GLY A 137 10.32 17.49 -7.35
N PRO A 138 11.09 18.44 -6.80
CA PRO A 138 11.03 19.84 -7.21
C PRO A 138 11.17 20.05 -8.73
N ASP A 139 12.09 19.35 -9.37
CA ASP A 139 12.39 19.49 -10.81
C ASP A 139 11.72 18.41 -11.67
N GLN A 140 10.68 17.73 -11.16
CA GLN A 140 10.03 16.61 -11.84
C GLN A 140 8.65 16.94 -12.41
N VAL A 141 8.29 16.25 -13.47
CA VAL A 141 6.94 16.23 -14.05
C VAL A 141 6.48 14.78 -14.15
N ILE A 142 5.25 14.50 -13.70
CA ILE A 142 4.64 13.18 -13.81
C ILE A 142 3.37 13.32 -14.65
N LEU A 143 3.32 12.61 -15.77
CA LEU A 143 2.17 12.59 -16.68
C LEU A 143 1.43 11.27 -16.51
N PHE A 144 0.11 11.27 -16.64
CA PHE A 144 -0.72 10.09 -16.40
C PHE A 144 -1.64 9.83 -17.58
N GLU A 145 -1.85 8.55 -17.86
CA GLU A 145 -2.66 8.07 -18.98
C GLU A 145 -4.14 8.45 -18.84
N HIS A 146 -4.63 8.53 -17.61
CA HIS A 146 -6.02 8.82 -17.33
C HIS A 146 -6.16 10.06 -16.45
N VAL A 147 -7.38 10.57 -16.35
CA VAL A 147 -7.74 11.62 -15.40
C VAL A 147 -7.50 11.16 -13.97
N ASN A 148 -7.42 12.11 -13.03
CA ASN A 148 -7.25 11.84 -11.61
C ASN A 148 -5.99 11.00 -11.32
N TYR A 149 -4.94 11.20 -12.13
CA TYR A 149 -3.62 10.60 -11.98
C TYR A 149 -3.62 9.06 -12.07
N ASP A 150 -4.60 8.50 -12.75
CA ASP A 150 -4.79 7.05 -12.91
C ASP A 150 -4.15 6.52 -14.21
N GLY A 151 -4.08 5.20 -14.34
CA GLY A 151 -3.44 4.53 -15.47
C GLY A 151 -1.92 4.55 -15.39
N ALA A 152 -1.27 4.30 -16.52
CA ALA A 152 0.19 4.38 -16.60
C ALA A 152 0.66 5.80 -16.24
N ALA A 153 1.83 5.91 -15.63
CA ALA A 153 2.48 7.18 -15.32
C ALA A 153 3.80 7.30 -16.09
N LEU A 154 4.17 8.50 -16.53
CA LEU A 154 5.43 8.82 -17.19
C LEU A 154 6.14 9.89 -16.36
N TYR A 155 7.33 9.57 -15.87
CA TYR A 155 8.15 10.44 -15.03
C TYR A 155 9.19 11.16 -15.89
N LEU A 156 9.33 12.47 -15.71
CA LEU A 156 10.25 13.32 -16.43
C LEU A 156 10.93 14.28 -15.46
N THR A 157 12.12 14.75 -15.80
CA THR A 157 12.84 15.80 -15.06
C THR A 157 13.17 16.96 -15.99
N VAL A 158 13.45 18.14 -15.43
CA VAL A 158 13.94 19.31 -16.17
C VAL A 158 15.06 18.91 -17.15
N GLY A 159 14.92 19.31 -18.41
CA GLY A 159 15.86 19.00 -19.49
C GLY A 159 15.55 17.73 -20.29
N GLN A 160 14.56 16.93 -19.88
CA GLN A 160 14.13 15.76 -20.66
C GLN A 160 13.01 16.11 -21.65
N ASP A 161 13.37 16.12 -22.93
CA ASP A 161 12.44 16.38 -24.03
C ASP A 161 12.07 15.07 -24.75
N ILE A 162 10.81 14.98 -25.19
CA ILE A 162 10.33 13.85 -26.00
C ILE A 162 9.76 14.40 -27.29
N ALA A 163 10.51 14.21 -28.39
CA ALA A 163 10.10 14.62 -29.72
C ALA A 163 9.01 13.73 -30.33
N ASP A 164 8.89 12.47 -29.90
CA ASP A 164 7.95 11.51 -30.50
C ASP A 164 7.44 10.48 -29.48
N LEU A 165 6.28 10.77 -28.88
CA LEU A 165 5.66 9.90 -27.88
C LEU A 165 5.23 8.53 -28.45
N ARG A 166 5.25 8.32 -29.77
CA ARG A 166 4.98 6.99 -30.36
C ARG A 166 6.06 5.98 -30.02
N GLN A 167 7.26 6.45 -29.67
CA GLN A 167 8.40 5.61 -29.29
C GLN A 167 8.37 5.23 -27.80
N ASN A 168 7.58 5.95 -26.99
CA ASN A 168 7.39 5.65 -25.58
C ASN A 168 6.16 4.77 -25.42
N MET A 169 6.39 3.49 -25.11
CA MET A 169 5.34 2.48 -25.08
C MET A 169 4.77 2.29 -23.67
N ILE A 170 3.45 2.15 -23.58
CA ILE A 170 2.73 1.74 -22.36
C ILE A 170 2.51 0.23 -22.39
N SER A 171 1.92 -0.27 -23.48
CA SER A 171 1.67 -1.69 -23.71
C SER A 171 1.78 -2.03 -25.19
N ASN A 172 1.57 -3.29 -25.56
CA ASN A 172 1.74 -3.71 -26.95
C ASN A 172 0.84 -2.89 -27.89
N GLY A 173 1.44 -2.25 -28.90
CA GLY A 173 0.72 -1.41 -29.87
C GLY A 173 0.05 -0.18 -29.24
N LYS A 174 0.42 0.18 -28.00
CA LYS A 174 -0.13 1.30 -27.24
C LYS A 174 1.03 2.16 -26.73
N SER A 175 1.27 3.26 -27.43
CA SER A 175 2.23 4.28 -27.02
C SER A 175 1.56 5.40 -26.21
N TRP A 176 2.38 6.27 -25.62
CA TRP A 176 1.94 7.48 -24.93
C TRP A 176 1.33 8.55 -25.83
N ASN A 177 1.51 8.43 -27.15
CA ASN A 177 0.95 9.34 -28.14
C ASN A 177 -0.57 9.44 -27.99
N ASP A 178 -1.08 10.66 -27.82
CA ASP A 178 -2.51 10.96 -27.68
C ASP A 178 -3.16 10.28 -26.47
N ARG A 179 -2.44 10.17 -25.35
CA ARG A 179 -2.95 9.50 -24.13
C ARG A 179 -2.70 10.22 -22.82
N ILE A 180 -2.16 11.44 -22.84
CA ILE A 180 -1.89 12.18 -21.61
C ILE A 180 -3.17 12.88 -21.18
N SER A 181 -3.68 12.54 -20.00
CA SER A 181 -4.97 13.02 -19.50
C SER A 181 -4.87 13.81 -18.20
N SER A 182 -3.85 13.59 -17.38
CA SER A 182 -3.59 14.38 -16.17
C SER A 182 -2.08 14.50 -15.90
N ALA A 183 -1.69 15.47 -15.05
CA ALA A 183 -0.30 15.79 -14.81
C ALA A 183 -0.05 16.32 -13.39
N LYS A 184 1.15 16.08 -12.86
CA LYS A 184 1.69 16.71 -11.64
C LYS A 184 3.04 17.31 -11.93
N ILE A 185 3.24 18.55 -11.51
CA ILE A 185 4.42 19.35 -11.85
C ILE A 185 5.09 19.82 -10.57
N GLY A 186 6.33 19.41 -10.36
CA GLY A 186 7.18 19.83 -9.26
C GLY A 186 7.39 21.33 -9.22
N LYS A 187 7.60 21.89 -8.03
CA LYS A 187 7.63 23.34 -7.80
C LYS A 187 8.59 24.14 -8.70
N ASN A 188 9.67 23.53 -9.15
CA ASN A 188 10.70 24.15 -9.99
C ASN A 188 10.59 23.76 -11.47
N ALA A 189 9.58 23.00 -11.87
CA ALA A 189 9.43 22.51 -13.22
C ALA A 189 8.29 23.19 -13.98
N GLN A 190 8.39 23.13 -15.30
CA GLN A 190 7.28 23.34 -16.22
C GLN A 190 7.40 22.40 -17.41
N VAL A 191 6.25 22.12 -18.03
CA VAL A 191 6.14 21.25 -19.21
C VAL A 191 5.38 21.98 -20.32
N LEU A 192 5.94 21.95 -21.52
CA LEU A 192 5.24 22.34 -22.75
C LEU A 192 4.70 21.07 -23.40
N LEU A 193 3.37 21.00 -23.56
CA LEU A 193 2.71 19.89 -24.24
C LEU A 193 2.33 20.31 -25.66
N CYS A 194 2.71 19.53 -26.66
CA CYS A 194 2.49 19.81 -28.08
C CYS A 194 1.63 18.72 -28.72
N THR A 195 0.73 19.11 -29.63
CA THR A 195 -0.17 18.14 -30.28
C THR A 195 0.47 17.33 -31.38
N ASP A 196 1.57 17.81 -31.96
CA ASP A 196 2.24 17.13 -33.06
C ASP A 196 3.60 16.62 -32.58
N ILE A 197 4.16 15.65 -33.31
CA ILE A 197 5.55 15.20 -33.08
C ILE A 197 6.54 16.33 -33.43
N GLY A 198 7.76 16.25 -32.91
CA GLY A 198 8.82 17.23 -33.17
C GLY A 198 8.54 18.62 -32.59
N TYR A 199 7.73 18.69 -31.53
CA TYR A 199 7.33 19.94 -30.85
C TYR A 199 6.46 20.86 -31.71
N GLY A 200 5.82 20.33 -32.76
CA GLY A 200 4.94 21.07 -33.65
C GLY A 200 3.49 21.18 -33.17
N GLY A 201 2.67 21.82 -33.98
CA GLY A 201 1.24 22.02 -33.71
C GLY A 201 0.98 23.08 -32.62
N PRO A 202 -0.28 23.25 -32.19
CA PRO A 202 -0.59 23.97 -30.96
C PRO A 202 0.24 23.43 -29.79
N SER A 203 0.66 24.33 -28.90
CA SER A 203 1.37 23.99 -27.66
C SER A 203 0.76 24.73 -26.47
N ILE A 204 0.81 24.11 -25.29
CA ILE A 204 0.39 24.74 -24.03
C ILE A 204 1.42 24.52 -22.93
N PRO A 205 1.88 25.58 -22.26
CA PRO A 205 2.75 25.45 -21.10
C PRO A 205 1.91 25.22 -19.83
N TYR A 206 2.35 24.30 -19.00
CA TYR A 206 1.90 24.14 -17.62
C TYR A 206 3.12 24.30 -16.70
N ALA A 207 3.02 25.17 -15.71
CA ALA A 207 4.09 25.44 -14.77
C ALA A 207 3.58 25.33 -13.34
N ALA A 208 4.49 24.97 -12.43
CA ALA A 208 4.32 25.29 -11.02
C ALA A 208 4.66 26.77 -10.75
N ASP A 209 4.41 27.25 -9.53
CA ASP A 209 4.59 28.66 -9.14
C ASP A 209 5.94 28.94 -8.45
N GLY A 210 6.86 27.97 -8.42
CA GLY A 210 8.13 28.07 -7.68
C GLY A 210 8.02 27.74 -6.18
N GLN A 211 6.81 27.66 -5.63
CA GLN A 211 6.56 27.42 -4.21
C GLN A 211 5.88 26.08 -3.95
N TRP A 212 4.89 25.74 -4.76
CA TRP A 212 4.01 24.60 -4.60
C TRP A 212 3.99 23.72 -5.85
N ILE A 213 3.69 22.45 -5.65
CA ILE A 213 3.43 21.50 -6.75
C ILE A 213 2.13 21.91 -7.44
N ASN A 214 2.11 21.88 -8.76
CA ASN A 214 0.88 22.07 -9.54
C ASN A 214 0.27 20.70 -9.91
N ASN A 215 -0.93 20.45 -9.38
CA ASN A 215 -1.69 19.23 -9.56
C ASN A 215 -2.80 19.48 -10.58
N ILE A 216 -2.72 18.84 -11.75
CA ILE A 216 -3.67 19.00 -12.86
C ILE A 216 -4.46 17.70 -13.02
N PRO A 217 -5.65 17.57 -12.40
CA PRO A 217 -6.40 16.31 -12.37
C PRO A 217 -7.01 15.94 -13.73
N THR A 218 -7.14 16.90 -14.65
CA THR A 218 -7.65 16.64 -16.00
C THR A 218 -7.21 17.73 -16.98
N LEU A 219 -6.79 17.32 -18.18
CA LEU A 219 -6.46 18.20 -19.32
C LEU A 219 -7.66 18.39 -20.29
N HIS A 220 -8.76 17.67 -20.08
CA HIS A 220 -9.92 17.70 -20.97
C HIS A 220 -10.70 19.04 -21.00
N PRO A 221 -10.87 19.79 -19.89
CA PRO A 221 -11.62 21.05 -19.92
C PRO A 221 -11.05 22.08 -20.90
N GLN A 222 -9.73 22.04 -21.15
CA GLN A 222 -9.04 22.91 -22.10
C GLN A 222 -8.86 22.25 -23.48
N GLY A 223 -9.43 21.07 -23.69
CA GLY A 223 -9.37 20.32 -24.95
C GLY A 223 -8.03 19.66 -25.25
N TRP A 224 -7.18 19.44 -24.23
CA TRP A 224 -5.82 18.92 -24.36
C TRP A 224 -5.65 17.45 -23.98
N GLY A 225 -6.60 16.90 -23.21
CA GLY A 225 -6.57 15.48 -22.84
C GLY A 225 -6.53 14.60 -24.08
N ASP A 226 -5.64 13.60 -24.06
CA ASP A 226 -5.47 12.59 -25.10
C ASP A 226 -5.11 13.13 -26.50
N ARG A 227 -4.32 14.21 -26.56
CA ARG A 227 -3.91 14.84 -27.83
C ARG A 227 -2.43 15.20 -27.92
N VAL A 228 -1.64 14.79 -26.94
CA VAL A 228 -0.23 15.17 -26.84
C VAL A 228 0.65 14.15 -27.58
N SER A 229 1.49 14.62 -28.49
CA SER A 229 2.40 13.80 -29.31
C SER A 229 3.88 14.11 -29.08
N SER A 230 4.20 15.27 -28.51
CA SER A 230 5.56 15.61 -28.06
C SER A 230 5.52 16.60 -26.89
N LEU A 231 6.63 16.72 -26.17
CA LEU A 231 6.74 17.58 -25.00
C LEU A 231 8.16 18.03 -24.70
N LYS A 232 8.28 19.14 -23.97
CA LYS A 232 9.55 19.64 -23.42
C LYS A 232 9.41 19.93 -21.94
N VAL A 233 10.47 19.68 -21.17
CA VAL A 233 10.50 19.97 -19.72
C VAL A 233 11.62 20.95 -19.40
N ARG A 234 11.29 22.04 -18.71
CA ARG A 234 12.20 23.14 -18.38
C ARG A 234 12.03 23.58 -16.93
N GLU A 235 12.94 24.43 -16.45
CA GLU A 235 12.82 25.09 -15.15
C GLU A 235 11.62 26.05 -15.15
N TYR A 236 10.97 26.26 -14.00
CA TYR A 236 9.70 27.00 -13.88
C TYR A 236 9.78 28.45 -14.38
N ASN A 237 10.96 29.07 -14.33
CA ASN A 237 11.22 30.44 -14.75
C ASN A 237 11.65 30.53 -16.23
N TYR A 238 11.69 29.41 -16.96
CA TYR A 238 12.11 29.40 -18.35
C TYR A 238 11.09 30.13 -19.24
N ASP A 239 11.61 31.01 -20.08
CA ASP A 239 10.81 31.81 -20.99
C ASP A 239 10.68 31.10 -22.34
N TRP A 240 9.51 30.51 -22.59
CA TRP A 240 9.21 29.80 -23.84
C TRP A 240 9.29 30.69 -25.09
N THR A 241 9.28 32.02 -24.93
CA THR A 241 9.43 32.92 -26.09
C THR A 241 10.82 32.84 -26.70
N GLN A 242 11.84 32.36 -25.97
CA GLN A 242 13.19 32.19 -26.49
C GLN A 242 13.34 31.03 -27.49
N GLU A 243 12.45 30.02 -27.48
CA GLU A 243 12.47 28.92 -28.46
C GLU A 243 11.77 29.27 -29.78
N SER A 244 11.13 30.45 -29.86
CA SER A 244 10.47 30.93 -31.08
C SER A 244 11.43 31.60 -32.07
N GLU A 245 12.69 31.80 -31.70
CA GLU A 245 13.73 32.23 -32.63
C GLU A 245 14.22 31.01 -33.42
N PRO A 246 14.09 31.00 -34.77
CA PRO A 246 14.70 29.95 -35.57
C PRO A 246 16.21 29.95 -35.30
N PRO A 247 16.88 28.79 -35.27
CA PRO A 247 18.34 28.77 -35.22
C PRO A 247 18.84 29.66 -36.35
N THR A 248 19.68 30.64 -36.04
CA THR A 248 20.40 31.44 -37.05
C THR A 248 21.04 30.45 -38.01
N GLU A 249 20.51 30.42 -39.23
CA GLU A 249 21.00 29.63 -40.34
C GLU A 249 22.51 29.96 -40.47
N PRO A 250 23.42 28.97 -40.40
CA PRO A 250 24.82 29.24 -40.71
C PRO A 250 24.85 29.80 -42.14
N GLU A 251 25.51 30.95 -42.31
CA GLU A 251 25.64 31.63 -43.60
C GLU A 251 25.97 30.59 -44.69
N ALA A 252 25.14 30.58 -45.75
CA ALA A 252 25.30 29.67 -46.87
C ALA A 252 26.75 29.75 -47.41
N PRO A 253 27.46 28.63 -47.58
CA PRO A 253 28.78 28.66 -48.20
C PRO A 253 28.64 29.12 -49.66
N GLU A 254 29.53 30.01 -50.09
CA GLU A 254 29.65 30.44 -51.48
C GLU A 254 29.78 29.23 -52.42
N GLU A 255 29.11 29.28 -53.59
CA GLU A 255 29.13 28.21 -54.60
C GLU A 255 30.57 27.78 -54.95
N PRO A 256 30.90 26.47 -54.93
CA PRO A 256 32.23 26.02 -55.28
C PRO A 256 32.46 26.11 -56.80
N LYS A 257 33.61 26.66 -57.18
CA LYS A 257 34.10 26.64 -58.57
C LYS A 257 34.43 25.20 -58.97
N GLU A 258 34.01 24.80 -60.17
CA GLU A 258 34.31 23.49 -60.76
C GLU A 258 35.82 23.21 -60.76
N GLY A 259 36.27 22.18 -60.03
CA GLY A 259 37.65 21.70 -60.12
C GLY A 259 38.23 20.90 -58.96
N ASP A 260 37.66 20.94 -57.76
CA ASP A 260 38.25 20.25 -56.61
C ASP A 260 37.74 18.80 -56.41
N PRO A 261 38.61 17.85 -56.04
CA PRO A 261 38.24 16.44 -55.87
C PRO A 261 37.30 16.26 -54.67
N MET A 262 36.24 15.46 -54.88
CA MET A 262 35.26 15.08 -53.86
C MET A 262 35.89 14.19 -52.76
N GLU A 263 36.49 14.81 -51.74
CA GLU A 263 36.71 14.18 -50.44
C GLU A 263 35.62 14.65 -49.45
N GLY A 264 34.95 13.68 -48.82
CA GLY A 264 34.23 13.92 -47.57
C GLY A 264 32.78 14.40 -47.66
N VAL A 265 31.89 13.64 -48.32
CA VAL A 265 30.50 13.59 -47.83
C VAL A 265 30.52 12.59 -46.68
N GLU A 266 30.66 13.08 -45.45
CA GLU A 266 30.43 12.24 -44.28
C GLU A 266 29.02 11.62 -44.41
N PRO A 267 28.87 10.29 -44.25
CA PRO A 267 27.56 9.69 -44.21
C PRO A 267 26.73 10.36 -43.10
N PRO A 268 25.39 10.44 -43.25
CA PRO A 268 24.54 10.98 -42.19
C PRO A 268 24.94 10.33 -40.87
N ALA A 269 25.18 11.16 -39.85
CA ALA A 269 25.63 10.70 -38.54
C ALA A 269 24.83 9.45 -38.16
N PRO A 270 25.50 8.33 -37.81
CA PRO A 270 24.79 7.10 -37.47
C PRO A 270 23.73 7.46 -36.44
N TYR A 271 22.49 7.01 -36.65
CA TYR A 271 21.38 7.19 -35.72
C TYR A 271 21.90 6.89 -34.32
N GLN A 272 22.15 7.93 -33.54
CA GLN A 272 22.45 7.76 -32.13
C GLN A 272 21.11 7.40 -31.52
N PRO A 273 20.96 6.18 -30.94
CA PRO A 273 19.76 5.89 -30.19
C PRO A 273 19.59 7.02 -29.16
N PRO A 274 18.35 7.48 -28.90
CA PRO A 274 18.14 8.53 -27.93
C PRO A 274 18.90 8.16 -26.66
N ASN A 275 19.79 9.05 -26.19
CA ASN A 275 20.39 8.88 -24.89
C ASN A 275 19.28 9.12 -23.88
N ILE A 276 18.50 8.08 -23.60
CA ILE A 276 17.35 8.11 -22.69
C ILE A 276 17.82 8.47 -21.25
N GLY A 277 19.13 8.45 -21.01
CA GLY A 277 19.74 8.80 -19.73
C GLY A 277 19.57 7.68 -18.72
N ASP A 278 19.73 8.03 -17.45
CA ASP A 278 19.46 7.12 -16.35
C ASP A 278 17.96 7.13 -15.99
N PRO A 279 17.38 5.96 -15.66
CA PRO A 279 15.98 5.91 -15.27
C PRO A 279 15.75 6.71 -14.00
N LEU A 280 14.63 7.45 -13.99
CA LEU A 280 14.15 8.16 -12.81
C LEU A 280 13.52 7.19 -11.80
N PHE A 281 13.02 7.73 -10.69
CA PHE A 281 12.28 6.96 -9.70
C PHE A 281 11.11 6.20 -10.37
N TYR A 282 10.97 4.92 -10.02
CA TYR A 282 9.95 4.00 -10.56
C TYR A 282 10.00 3.71 -12.07
N GLN A 283 11.07 4.10 -12.78
CA GLN A 283 11.27 3.78 -14.20
C GLN A 283 12.17 2.58 -14.41
N VAL A 284 12.01 1.92 -15.56
CA VAL A 284 12.89 0.87 -16.05
C VAL A 284 13.13 1.08 -17.54
N PHE A 285 14.38 1.02 -17.96
CA PHE A 285 14.76 0.96 -19.38
C PHE A 285 15.25 -0.43 -19.73
N LEU A 286 14.72 -0.98 -20.82
CA LEU A 286 15.12 -2.26 -21.40
C LEU A 286 15.82 -1.99 -22.73
N PHE A 287 16.91 -2.71 -22.99
CA PHE A 287 17.73 -2.51 -24.18
C PHE A 287 17.92 -3.81 -24.94
N GLU A 288 17.91 -3.68 -26.26
CA GLU A 288 18.04 -4.77 -27.22
C GLU A 288 19.40 -5.47 -27.16
N LYS A 289 20.46 -4.74 -26.81
CA LYS A 289 21.84 -5.26 -26.78
C LYS A 289 22.47 -5.05 -25.41
N ALA A 290 23.57 -5.75 -25.16
CA ALA A 290 24.40 -5.50 -23.99
C ALA A 290 24.95 -4.07 -24.00
N ASP A 291 25.42 -3.60 -22.84
CA ASP A 291 25.98 -2.27 -22.63
C ASP A 291 25.01 -1.14 -23.06
N TYR A 292 23.71 -1.36 -22.87
CA TYR A 292 22.62 -0.42 -23.18
C TYR A 292 22.52 -0.04 -24.66
N GLY A 293 23.02 -0.90 -25.54
CA GLY A 293 23.00 -0.69 -26.98
C GLY A 293 21.70 -1.08 -27.66
N GLY A 294 21.54 -0.63 -28.91
CA GLY A 294 20.41 -0.98 -29.77
C GLY A 294 19.15 -0.15 -29.47
N GLN A 295 17.99 -0.68 -29.85
CA GLN A 295 16.70 -0.07 -29.51
C GLN A 295 16.42 -0.21 -28.00
N SER A 296 15.55 0.64 -27.49
CA SER A 296 15.18 0.67 -26.08
C SER A 296 13.68 0.80 -25.88
N LEU A 297 13.21 0.33 -24.73
CA LEU A 297 11.86 0.53 -24.23
C LEU A 297 11.93 1.11 -22.83
N GLY A 298 11.04 2.06 -22.54
CA GLY A 298 10.88 2.60 -21.20
C GLY A 298 9.53 2.23 -20.60
N PHE A 299 9.58 1.78 -19.35
CA PHE A 299 8.42 1.38 -18.57
C PHE A 299 8.47 2.04 -17.20
N THR A 300 7.30 2.15 -16.58
CA THR A 300 7.16 2.59 -15.19
C THR A 300 6.50 1.49 -14.38
N TYR A 301 6.45 1.62 -13.04
CA TYR A 301 5.74 0.66 -12.19
C TYR A 301 4.27 0.45 -12.60
N GLU A 302 3.67 -0.67 -12.17
CA GLU A 302 2.34 -1.15 -12.57
C GLU A 302 2.19 -1.52 -14.06
N ASN A 303 3.30 -1.68 -14.79
CA ASN A 303 3.28 -2.19 -16.15
C ASN A 303 3.47 -3.71 -16.20
N ASP A 304 2.44 -4.38 -16.71
CA ASP A 304 2.35 -5.83 -16.86
C ASP A 304 2.38 -6.19 -18.34
N ILE A 305 3.50 -6.77 -18.77
CA ILE A 305 3.71 -7.17 -20.15
C ILE A 305 3.68 -8.70 -20.24
N PRO A 306 2.50 -9.30 -20.48
CA PRO A 306 2.35 -10.75 -20.48
C PRO A 306 2.92 -11.40 -21.74
N ASP A 307 3.18 -10.67 -22.82
CA ASP A 307 3.54 -11.30 -24.09
C ASP A 307 4.32 -10.34 -24.99
N LEU A 308 5.65 -10.52 -25.04
CA LEU A 308 6.55 -9.75 -25.89
C LEU A 308 6.53 -10.17 -27.36
N THR A 309 5.97 -11.34 -27.71
CA THR A 309 5.84 -11.77 -29.12
C THR A 309 4.96 -10.82 -29.93
N ARG A 310 4.15 -10.01 -29.25
CA ARG A 310 3.25 -9.07 -29.90
C ARG A 310 3.90 -7.72 -30.16
N TRP A 311 5.02 -7.41 -29.51
CA TRP A 311 5.70 -6.12 -29.54
C TRP A 311 6.69 -6.03 -30.68
N ASN A 312 6.56 -4.99 -31.51
CA ASN A 312 7.45 -4.77 -32.64
C ASN A 312 8.56 -3.77 -32.29
N LEU A 313 9.75 -4.04 -32.80
CA LEU A 313 10.79 -3.06 -33.05
C LEU A 313 10.39 -2.19 -34.26
N PRO A 314 10.93 -0.95 -34.38
CA PRO A 314 10.73 -0.12 -35.58
C PRO A 314 11.15 -0.81 -36.88
N THR A 315 12.10 -1.75 -36.80
CA THR A 315 12.57 -2.60 -37.90
C THR A 315 11.57 -3.69 -38.33
N GLY A 316 10.49 -3.90 -37.58
CA GLY A 316 9.46 -4.91 -37.81
C GLY A 316 9.69 -6.25 -37.11
N GLU A 317 10.87 -6.45 -36.51
CA GLU A 317 11.17 -7.62 -35.67
C GLU A 317 10.42 -7.58 -34.32
N LYS A 318 10.35 -8.69 -33.60
CA LYS A 318 9.67 -8.77 -32.30
C LYS A 318 10.64 -8.53 -31.14
N TRP A 319 10.16 -7.95 -30.04
CA TRP A 319 10.95 -7.77 -28.81
C TRP A 319 11.17 -9.06 -28.00
N ASN A 320 10.45 -10.14 -28.32
CA ASN A 320 10.60 -11.43 -27.63
C ASN A 320 12.04 -11.94 -27.71
N ASP A 321 12.58 -12.39 -26.58
CA ASP A 321 13.91 -13.01 -26.50
C ASP A 321 15.04 -12.11 -27.06
N ARG A 322 14.90 -10.80 -26.87
CA ARG A 322 15.83 -9.78 -27.40
C ARG A 322 16.29 -8.76 -26.38
N ILE A 323 15.87 -8.87 -25.13
CA ILE A 323 16.35 -7.97 -24.06
C ILE A 323 17.67 -8.52 -23.53
N SER A 324 18.75 -7.75 -23.68
CA SER A 324 20.10 -8.14 -23.25
C SER A 324 20.63 -7.31 -22.08
N SER A 325 20.17 -6.07 -21.90
CA SER A 325 20.56 -5.20 -20.79
C SER A 325 19.39 -4.35 -20.33
N LEU A 326 19.47 -3.84 -19.09
CA LEU A 326 18.43 -3.02 -18.49
C LEU A 326 19.00 -2.06 -17.45
N LYS A 327 18.29 -0.96 -17.22
CA LYS A 327 18.51 -0.06 -16.09
C LYS A 327 17.23 0.03 -15.29
N VAL A 328 17.33 -0.21 -13.98
CA VAL A 328 16.20 -0.12 -13.05
C VAL A 328 16.37 1.13 -12.21
N GLY A 329 15.41 2.04 -12.30
CA GLY A 329 15.36 3.26 -11.53
C GLY A 329 15.09 3.02 -10.05
N ARG A 330 15.45 3.99 -9.23
CA ARG A 330 15.22 3.96 -7.77
C ARG A 330 13.78 3.59 -7.44
N GLY A 331 13.59 2.65 -6.53
CA GLY A 331 12.26 2.24 -6.07
C GLY A 331 11.41 1.51 -7.12
N ALA A 332 11.95 1.22 -8.32
CA ALA A 332 11.38 0.25 -9.25
C ALA A 332 11.94 -1.14 -8.98
N ARG A 333 11.09 -2.14 -9.23
CA ARG A 333 11.48 -3.52 -9.44
C ARG A 333 10.98 -3.97 -10.79
N ILE A 334 11.77 -4.75 -11.51
CA ILE A 334 11.32 -5.51 -12.65
C ILE A 334 11.50 -7.01 -12.41
N MET A 335 10.49 -7.82 -12.72
CA MET A 335 10.58 -9.27 -12.80
C MET A 335 10.48 -9.71 -14.26
N LEU A 336 11.47 -10.46 -14.72
CA LEU A 336 11.55 -11.01 -16.07
C LEU A 336 11.18 -12.49 -16.03
N TYR A 337 10.47 -12.96 -17.05
CA TYR A 337 10.03 -14.35 -17.18
C TYR A 337 10.44 -14.92 -18.52
N GLU A 338 10.84 -16.20 -18.50
CA GLU A 338 11.32 -16.93 -19.66
C GLU A 338 10.22 -17.20 -20.69
N HIS A 339 8.97 -17.31 -20.25
CA HIS A 339 7.84 -17.58 -21.13
C HIS A 339 6.82 -16.46 -21.08
N VAL A 340 5.92 -16.45 -22.07
CA VAL A 340 4.74 -15.60 -22.08
C VAL A 340 3.82 -15.93 -20.90
N ASN A 341 2.99 -14.98 -20.53
CA ASN A 341 2.04 -14.99 -19.41
C ASN A 341 2.70 -15.29 -18.07
N TYR A 342 3.92 -14.77 -17.86
CA TYR A 342 4.69 -14.88 -16.62
C TYR A 342 5.04 -16.33 -16.24
N GLY A 343 5.21 -17.20 -17.25
CA GLY A 343 5.59 -18.60 -17.06
C GLY A 343 7.10 -18.83 -17.17
N GLY A 344 7.52 -20.05 -16.83
CA GLY A 344 8.92 -20.47 -16.93
C GLY A 344 9.76 -20.00 -15.75
N ALA A 345 11.08 -20.02 -15.91
CA ALA A 345 11.98 -19.42 -14.93
C ALA A 345 11.67 -17.93 -14.76
N SER A 346 12.09 -17.34 -13.63
CA SER A 346 12.01 -15.89 -13.39
C SER A 346 13.28 -15.35 -12.73
N ILE A 347 13.57 -14.08 -12.98
CA ILE A 347 14.62 -13.31 -12.30
C ILE A 347 14.12 -11.89 -12.05
N TYR A 348 14.57 -11.24 -10.98
CA TYR A 348 14.19 -9.86 -10.69
C TYR A 348 15.40 -8.96 -10.46
N PHE A 349 15.20 -7.67 -10.71
CA PHE A 349 16.16 -6.60 -10.45
C PHE A 349 15.44 -5.44 -9.77
N GLU A 350 16.08 -4.84 -8.77
CA GLU A 350 15.48 -3.86 -7.89
C GLU A 350 16.43 -2.69 -7.66
N GLY A 351 15.96 -1.46 -7.90
CA GLY A 351 16.65 -0.26 -7.43
C GLY A 351 16.32 -0.03 -5.95
N ASP A 352 17.33 0.01 -5.09
CA ASP A 352 17.22 -0.01 -3.61
C ASP A 352 16.45 1.19 -2.98
N GLY A 353 15.99 2.12 -3.81
CA GLY A 353 15.31 3.36 -3.41
C GLY A 353 16.23 4.57 -3.32
N THR A 354 17.54 4.33 -3.27
CA THR A 354 18.60 5.36 -3.22
C THR A 354 19.36 5.43 -4.54
N ASN A 355 19.66 4.28 -5.13
CA ASN A 355 20.45 4.11 -6.34
C ASN A 355 19.68 3.34 -7.41
N ASN A 356 20.09 3.57 -8.66
CA ASN A 356 19.65 2.75 -9.78
C ASN A 356 20.36 1.40 -9.74
N TYR A 357 19.74 0.38 -10.35
CA TYR A 357 20.35 -0.92 -10.55
C TYR A 357 20.57 -1.17 -12.04
N ASP A 358 21.84 -1.17 -12.42
CA ASP A 358 22.30 -1.16 -13.80
C ASP A 358 22.81 -2.55 -14.19
N VAL A 359 22.11 -3.20 -15.12
CA VAL A 359 22.43 -4.53 -15.64
C VAL A 359 22.89 -4.38 -17.08
N PHE A 360 24.19 -4.26 -17.26
CA PHE A 360 24.80 -4.08 -18.58
C PHE A 360 24.82 -5.37 -19.42
N ASP A 361 24.68 -6.57 -18.82
CA ASP A 361 24.53 -7.83 -19.57
C ASP A 361 23.80 -8.92 -18.74
N LEU A 362 22.59 -9.30 -19.17
CA LEU A 362 21.78 -10.36 -18.57
C LEU A 362 22.43 -11.75 -18.64
N ARG A 363 23.38 -11.98 -19.54
CA ARG A 363 24.11 -13.27 -19.62
C ARG A 363 24.95 -13.52 -18.37
N ARG A 364 25.40 -12.46 -17.68
CA ARG A 364 26.15 -12.59 -16.41
C ARG A 364 25.31 -13.13 -15.26
N TYR A 365 23.99 -13.05 -15.39
CA TYR A 365 23.03 -13.60 -14.43
C TYR A 365 22.46 -14.95 -14.88
N GLY A 366 23.07 -15.59 -15.89
CA GLY A 366 22.61 -16.87 -16.43
C GLY A 366 21.32 -16.80 -17.26
N TRP A 367 20.85 -15.59 -17.57
CA TRP A 367 19.58 -15.36 -18.24
C TRP A 367 19.73 -15.21 -19.76
N GLY A 368 20.49 -14.18 -20.19
CA GLY A 368 20.66 -13.82 -21.59
C GLY A 368 19.37 -13.32 -22.25
N ASP A 369 19.19 -13.63 -23.54
CA ASP A 369 18.10 -13.09 -24.36
C ASP A 369 16.88 -14.02 -24.32
N LYS A 370 16.30 -14.22 -23.13
CA LYS A 370 15.19 -15.18 -22.90
C LYS A 370 13.90 -14.53 -22.42
N VAL A 371 13.86 -13.21 -22.36
CA VAL A 371 12.72 -12.50 -21.78
C VAL A 371 11.56 -12.53 -22.76
N SER A 372 10.47 -13.18 -22.35
CA SER A 372 9.22 -13.27 -23.13
C SER A 372 8.03 -12.58 -22.44
N SER A 373 8.10 -12.32 -21.14
CA SER A 373 7.16 -11.45 -20.41
C SER A 373 7.83 -10.82 -19.18
N PHE A 374 7.27 -9.72 -18.68
CA PHE A 374 7.79 -9.06 -17.47
C PHE A 374 6.72 -8.26 -16.73
N LYS A 375 7.02 -7.95 -15.47
CA LYS A 375 6.23 -7.04 -14.62
C LYS A 375 7.12 -5.98 -14.04
N VAL A 376 6.65 -4.73 -14.01
CA VAL A 376 7.30 -3.64 -13.30
C VAL A 376 6.46 -3.26 -12.09
N ARG A 377 7.09 -3.20 -10.92
CA ARG A 377 6.44 -2.92 -9.63
C ARG A 377 7.19 -1.84 -8.89
N ARG A 378 6.54 -1.23 -7.91
CA ARG A 378 7.25 -0.44 -6.90
C ARG A 378 7.91 -1.38 -5.93
N VAL A 379 9.04 -0.93 -5.42
CA VAL A 379 9.69 -1.58 -4.29
C VAL A 379 8.87 -1.31 -3.04
N ALA A 380 8.44 -2.39 -2.40
CA ALA A 380 8.01 -2.36 -1.02
C ALA A 380 9.28 -2.41 -0.14
N ASN A 381 9.57 -1.28 0.52
CA ASN A 381 10.60 -1.18 1.55
C ASN A 381 9.89 -1.05 2.90
N PRO A 382 9.95 -2.08 3.77
CA PRO A 382 9.40 -1.96 5.12
C PRO A 382 10.14 -0.88 5.89
N ALA A 383 9.40 -0.08 6.66
CA ALA A 383 9.99 0.67 7.76
C ALA A 383 10.55 -0.27 8.83
N ASP A 384 11.35 0.27 9.74
CA ASP A 384 12.08 -0.51 10.73
C ASP A 384 11.20 -1.54 11.48
N ASN A 385 9.98 -1.17 11.87
CA ASN A 385 9.04 -2.01 12.62
C ASN A 385 7.96 -2.69 11.75
N GLN A 386 8.19 -2.82 10.44
CA GLN A 386 7.20 -3.36 9.50
C GLN A 386 7.62 -4.70 8.91
N VAL A 387 6.62 -5.48 8.49
CA VAL A 387 6.78 -6.69 7.68
C VAL A 387 5.85 -6.60 6.48
N PHE A 388 6.38 -6.82 5.29
CA PHE A 388 5.59 -7.06 4.09
C PHE A 388 5.56 -8.56 3.78
N LEU A 389 4.37 -9.12 3.55
CA LEU A 389 4.14 -10.48 3.08
C LEU A 389 3.58 -10.42 1.66
N PHE A 390 3.94 -11.37 0.81
CA PHE A 390 3.56 -11.35 -0.61
C PHE A 390 2.97 -12.68 -1.05
N GLU A 391 1.95 -12.62 -1.92
CA GLU A 391 1.20 -13.77 -2.44
C GLU A 391 2.07 -14.73 -3.26
N HIS A 392 3.07 -14.19 -3.97
CA HIS A 392 3.95 -14.98 -4.83
C HIS A 392 5.42 -14.76 -4.46
N GLU A 393 6.28 -15.59 -5.02
CA GLU A 393 7.73 -15.45 -4.90
C GLU A 393 8.23 -14.12 -5.51
N ASN A 394 9.45 -13.74 -5.17
CA ASN A 394 10.11 -12.52 -5.65
C ASN A 394 9.30 -11.24 -5.37
N TYR A 395 8.53 -11.28 -4.28
CA TYR A 395 7.66 -10.22 -3.78
C TYR A 395 6.65 -9.71 -4.84
N ASP A 396 6.07 -10.66 -5.57
CA ASP A 396 5.01 -10.48 -6.56
C ASP A 396 3.62 -10.82 -5.98
N GLY A 397 2.58 -10.46 -6.71
CA GLY A 397 1.18 -10.69 -6.31
C GLY A 397 0.69 -9.69 -5.26
N ALA A 398 -0.36 -10.07 -4.54
CA ALA A 398 -0.85 -9.26 -3.42
C ALA A 398 0.24 -9.02 -2.38
N ALA A 399 0.17 -7.88 -1.67
CA ALA A 399 1.06 -7.58 -0.56
C ALA A 399 0.26 -7.22 0.70
N LEU A 400 0.68 -7.72 1.85
CA LEU A 400 0.11 -7.42 3.17
C LEU A 400 1.20 -6.78 4.03
N CYS A 401 0.95 -5.57 4.53
CA CYS A 401 1.85 -4.86 5.44
C CYS A 401 1.37 -5.02 6.87
N LEU A 402 2.28 -5.40 7.76
CA LEU A 402 2.05 -5.60 9.18
C LEU A 402 3.11 -4.86 10.00
N HIS A 403 2.82 -4.60 11.27
CA HIS A 403 3.67 -3.87 12.20
C HIS A 403 3.88 -4.69 13.47
N VAL A 404 4.99 -4.43 14.16
CA VAL A 404 5.25 -4.97 15.50
C VAL A 404 4.06 -4.76 16.42
N GLY A 405 3.64 -5.83 17.10
CA GLY A 405 2.47 -5.87 18.00
C GLY A 405 1.21 -6.43 17.35
N GLN A 406 1.20 -6.66 16.02
CA GLN A 406 0.03 -7.22 15.35
C GLN A 406 -0.02 -8.75 15.40
N ASP A 407 -1.22 -9.25 15.67
CA ASP A 407 -1.56 -10.65 15.86
C ASP A 407 -2.65 -11.05 14.86
N ILE A 408 -2.36 -12.04 14.02
CA ILE A 408 -3.29 -12.55 13.02
C ILE A 408 -3.53 -14.04 13.32
N PRO A 409 -4.55 -14.36 14.13
CA PRO A 409 -4.83 -15.75 14.51
C PRO A 409 -5.45 -16.56 13.36
N ASP A 410 -6.02 -15.91 12.35
CA ASP A 410 -6.67 -16.60 11.25
C ASP A 410 -6.59 -15.80 9.95
N LEU A 411 -5.66 -16.20 9.06
CA LEU A 411 -5.47 -15.55 7.76
C LEU A 411 -6.66 -15.71 6.81
N ARG A 412 -7.62 -16.59 7.10
CA ARG A 412 -8.85 -16.71 6.29
C ARG A 412 -9.73 -15.46 6.40
N GLN A 413 -9.54 -14.67 7.44
CA GLN A 413 -10.28 -13.43 7.69
C GLN A 413 -9.69 -12.25 6.93
N ILE A 414 -8.44 -12.36 6.45
CA ILE A 414 -7.78 -11.31 5.68
C ILE A 414 -7.97 -11.65 4.20
N MET A 415 -8.85 -10.91 3.53
CA MET A 415 -9.13 -11.12 2.11
C MET A 415 -7.96 -10.63 1.25
N ILE A 416 -7.72 -11.28 0.11
CA ILE A 416 -6.87 -10.82 -0.99
C ILE A 416 -7.75 -10.33 -2.14
N THR A 417 -8.77 -11.05 -2.60
CA THR A 417 -9.69 -10.54 -3.65
C THR A 417 -11.08 -11.08 -3.36
N SER A 418 -12.10 -10.71 -4.13
CA SER A 418 -13.43 -11.34 -4.02
C SER A 418 -13.31 -12.88 -4.07
N GLY A 419 -13.55 -13.54 -2.93
CA GLY A 419 -13.48 -15.00 -2.79
C GLY A 419 -12.08 -15.60 -2.61
N LYS A 420 -11.02 -14.80 -2.41
CA LYS A 420 -9.68 -15.28 -2.02
C LYS A 420 -9.22 -14.57 -0.74
N ASN A 421 -8.57 -15.31 0.17
CA ASN A 421 -7.98 -14.81 1.41
C ASN A 421 -6.50 -15.20 1.51
N TRP A 422 -5.80 -14.71 2.54
CA TRP A 422 -4.36 -14.89 2.74
C TRP A 422 -3.94 -16.26 3.27
N ASN A 423 -4.89 -17.14 3.61
CA ASN A 423 -4.57 -18.47 4.12
C ASN A 423 -3.83 -19.28 3.05
N ASP A 424 -2.65 -19.80 3.38
CA ASP A 424 -1.83 -20.61 2.47
C ASP A 424 -1.51 -19.87 1.15
N LYS A 425 -1.25 -18.56 1.24
CA LYS A 425 -0.88 -17.73 0.08
C LYS A 425 0.45 -17.02 0.22
N ILE A 426 1.13 -17.10 1.36
CA ILE A 426 2.36 -16.32 1.55
C ILE A 426 3.54 -17.09 0.95
N SER A 427 4.19 -16.49 -0.05
CA SER A 427 5.29 -17.11 -0.81
C SER A 427 6.61 -16.35 -0.72
N SER A 428 6.59 -15.07 -0.34
CA SER A 428 7.80 -14.29 -0.02
C SER A 428 7.52 -13.19 1.00
N LEU A 429 8.55 -12.65 1.64
CA LEU A 429 8.40 -11.60 2.66
C LEU A 429 9.61 -10.66 2.76
N LYS A 430 9.39 -9.47 3.30
CA LYS A 430 10.44 -8.52 3.73
C LYS A 430 10.15 -8.08 5.17
N ALA A 431 11.13 -8.15 6.06
CA ALA A 431 11.02 -7.71 7.45
C ALA A 431 12.00 -6.57 7.73
N GLY A 432 11.50 -5.43 8.24
CA GLY A 432 12.30 -4.30 8.67
C GLY A 432 13.24 -4.67 9.82
N LYS A 433 14.29 -3.87 10.03
CA LYS A 433 15.38 -4.18 10.97
C LYS A 433 14.94 -4.45 12.41
N ASP A 434 13.83 -3.87 12.85
CA ASP A 434 13.28 -3.97 14.20
C ASP A 434 12.00 -4.82 14.22
N ALA A 435 11.75 -5.62 13.18
CA ALA A 435 10.57 -6.48 13.06
C ALA A 435 10.95 -7.96 12.93
N LEU A 436 10.16 -8.81 13.56
CA LEU A 436 10.18 -10.26 13.45
C LEU A 436 8.76 -10.72 13.14
N VAL A 437 8.57 -11.52 12.10
CA VAL A 437 7.32 -12.24 11.87
C VAL A 437 7.49 -13.70 12.24
N HIS A 438 6.72 -14.17 13.20
CA HIS A 438 6.62 -15.58 13.53
C HIS A 438 5.38 -16.14 12.85
N VAL A 439 5.56 -17.21 12.08
CA VAL A 439 4.49 -17.81 11.28
C VAL A 439 4.18 -19.22 11.75
N TRP A 440 2.94 -19.64 11.58
CA TRP A 440 2.44 -20.98 11.91
C TRP A 440 1.66 -21.58 10.75
N THR A 441 1.74 -22.90 10.62
CA THR A 441 1.03 -23.60 9.54
C THR A 441 -0.47 -23.70 9.78
N ASP A 442 -0.90 -23.71 11.04
CA ASP A 442 -2.30 -23.76 11.41
C ASP A 442 -2.79 -22.40 11.94
N ILE A 443 -4.11 -22.25 12.03
CA ILE A 443 -4.74 -21.09 12.68
C ILE A 443 -4.46 -21.11 14.19
N ASN A 444 -4.64 -19.96 14.84
CA ASN A 444 -4.50 -19.73 16.27
C ASN A 444 -3.10 -20.06 16.83
N TYR A 445 -2.06 -19.88 16.03
CA TYR A 445 -0.65 -20.04 16.41
C TYR A 445 -0.30 -21.49 16.80
N VAL A 446 -0.91 -22.45 16.13
CA VAL A 446 -0.72 -23.89 16.36
C VAL A 446 0.11 -24.52 15.24
N GLY A 447 0.73 -25.65 15.57
CA GLY A 447 1.45 -26.47 14.61
C GLY A 447 2.90 -26.03 14.43
N PRO A 448 3.59 -26.59 13.42
CA PRO A 448 4.91 -26.14 13.00
C PRO A 448 4.96 -24.61 12.90
N SER A 449 6.06 -24.02 13.39
CA SER A 449 6.26 -22.57 13.36
C SER A 449 7.68 -22.19 12.96
N ASN A 450 7.86 -20.98 12.42
CA ASN A 450 9.17 -20.46 12.06
C ASN A 450 9.24 -18.93 12.22
N PRO A 451 10.29 -18.37 12.83
CA PRO A 451 10.51 -16.93 12.88
C PRO A 451 11.31 -16.44 11.67
N TYR A 452 10.91 -15.29 11.13
CA TYR A 452 11.67 -14.49 10.17
C TYR A 452 11.95 -13.12 10.78
N SER A 453 13.21 -12.91 11.18
CA SER A 453 13.65 -11.69 11.88
C SER A 453 14.41 -10.75 10.96
N GLY A 454 14.22 -9.45 11.14
CA GLY A 454 15.17 -8.43 10.75
C GLY A 454 16.52 -8.65 11.43
N ASP A 455 17.57 -8.15 10.81
CA ASP A 455 18.98 -8.31 11.22
C ASP A 455 19.54 -7.10 11.98
N GLY A 456 18.68 -6.11 12.30
CA GLY A 456 19.11 -4.85 12.90
C GLY A 456 19.73 -3.85 11.91
N GLN A 457 19.82 -4.17 10.60
CA GLN A 457 20.40 -3.31 9.56
C GLN A 457 19.48 -3.25 8.32
N GLY A 458 18.72 -2.17 8.16
CA GLY A 458 17.82 -2.00 7.01
C GLY A 458 16.63 -2.97 7.05
N TYR A 459 16.62 -3.98 6.17
CA TYR A 459 15.57 -5.01 6.15
C TYR A 459 16.11 -6.34 5.63
N VAL A 460 15.51 -7.43 6.11
CA VAL A 460 15.75 -8.79 5.64
C VAL A 460 14.70 -9.14 4.57
N ALA A 461 15.12 -9.79 3.49
CA ALA A 461 14.27 -10.08 2.36
C ALA A 461 14.36 -11.58 1.99
N ILE A 462 13.24 -12.28 2.06
CA ILE A 462 13.13 -13.70 1.72
C ILE A 462 12.42 -13.81 0.37
N THR A 463 13.17 -14.14 -0.68
CA THR A 463 12.69 -14.17 -2.08
C THR A 463 11.74 -15.32 -2.37
N SER A 464 11.90 -16.45 -1.70
CA SER A 464 10.99 -17.59 -1.78
C SER A 464 10.99 -18.33 -0.44
N LEU A 465 9.79 -18.59 0.07
CA LEU A 465 9.58 -19.47 1.22
C LEU A 465 9.48 -20.95 0.79
N HIS A 466 9.32 -21.23 -0.50
CA HIS A 466 9.21 -22.60 -1.02
C HIS A 466 10.53 -23.36 -0.91
N THR A 467 11.65 -22.66 -1.05
CA THR A 467 13.01 -23.23 -0.89
C THR A 467 13.23 -23.81 0.52
N GLU A 468 12.60 -23.19 1.53
CA GLU A 468 12.62 -23.62 2.93
C GLU A 468 11.42 -24.50 3.31
N GLY A 469 10.52 -24.79 2.36
CA GLY A 469 9.34 -25.62 2.54
C GLY A 469 8.17 -24.93 3.26
N TRP A 470 8.19 -23.61 3.41
CA TRP A 470 7.19 -22.79 4.09
C TRP A 470 6.20 -22.07 3.16
N GLY A 471 6.52 -21.97 1.88
CA GLY A 471 5.67 -21.32 0.89
C GLY A 471 4.26 -21.91 0.85
N ASP A 472 3.26 -21.03 0.86
CA ASP A 472 1.83 -21.35 0.76
C ASP A 472 1.33 -22.35 1.82
N LYS A 473 1.85 -22.26 3.05
CA LYS A 473 1.42 -23.09 4.19
C LYS A 473 1.04 -22.32 5.44
N ILE A 474 1.14 -20.99 5.40
CA ILE A 474 1.01 -20.13 6.58
C ILE A 474 -0.47 -19.79 6.79
N SER A 475 -0.99 -20.07 7.99
CA SER A 475 -2.40 -19.85 8.36
C SER A 475 -2.60 -18.89 9.55
N SER A 476 -1.56 -18.64 10.35
CA SER A 476 -1.55 -17.59 11.37
C SER A 476 -0.15 -17.04 11.62
N LEU A 477 -0.06 -15.83 12.18
CA LEU A 477 1.20 -15.16 12.42
C LEU A 477 1.14 -14.09 13.52
N LYS A 478 2.30 -13.75 14.07
CA LYS A 478 2.52 -12.66 15.02
C LYS A 478 3.69 -11.83 14.56
N VAL A 479 3.59 -10.51 14.70
CA VAL A 479 4.70 -9.60 14.42
C VAL A 479 5.21 -9.02 15.73
N ARG A 480 6.49 -9.16 16.00
CA ARG A 480 7.17 -8.85 17.25
C ARG A 480 8.50 -8.18 17.00
N THR A 481 9.18 -7.77 18.07
CA THR A 481 10.57 -7.31 17.98
C THR A 481 11.52 -8.50 17.84
N PRO A 482 12.67 -8.34 17.16
CA PRO A 482 13.72 -9.33 17.12
C PRO A 482 14.09 -9.87 18.51
N GLY A 483 14.32 -11.18 18.60
CA GLY A 483 14.63 -11.87 19.85
C GLY A 483 13.40 -12.39 20.63
N TRP A 484 12.18 -12.09 20.18
CA TRP A 484 10.97 -12.70 20.70
C TRP A 484 10.87 -14.18 20.30
N THR A 485 10.42 -15.03 21.23
CA THR A 485 10.02 -16.42 20.96
C THR A 485 8.63 -16.71 21.53
N PRO A 486 7.89 -17.72 21.04
CA PRO A 486 6.61 -18.11 21.62
C PRO A 486 6.71 -18.42 23.12
N GLU A 487 7.84 -18.98 23.56
CA GLU A 487 8.12 -19.27 24.97
C GLU A 487 8.42 -18.02 25.80
N SER A 488 8.90 -16.94 25.18
CA SER A 488 9.06 -15.64 25.85
C SER A 488 7.72 -14.94 26.14
N GLU A 489 6.65 -15.38 25.46
CA GLU A 489 5.26 -14.99 25.73
C GLU A 489 4.58 -15.91 26.74
N LEU A 490 5.14 -17.10 26.99
CA LEU A 490 4.75 -17.97 28.09
C LEU A 490 5.41 -17.45 29.38
N PRO A 491 4.70 -17.40 30.52
CA PRO A 491 5.35 -17.13 31.79
C PRO A 491 6.34 -18.26 32.06
N GLY A 492 7.64 -17.96 32.03
CA GLY A 492 8.70 -18.96 32.13
C GLY A 492 8.54 -19.86 33.36
N GLN A 493 8.71 -21.17 33.18
CA GLN A 493 9.05 -22.07 34.27
C GLN A 493 10.53 -21.83 34.65
N PRO A 494 10.88 -21.50 35.90
CA PRO A 494 12.26 -21.39 36.32
C PRO A 494 12.86 -22.77 36.59
N GLU A 495 14.07 -23.03 36.08
CA GLU A 495 14.96 -24.02 36.71
C GLU A 495 15.40 -23.45 38.07
N GLU A 496 15.12 -24.17 39.15
CA GLU A 496 15.46 -23.77 40.52
C GLU A 496 16.99 -23.67 40.72
N PRO A 497 17.48 -22.58 41.32
CA PRO A 497 18.30 -22.65 42.51
C PRO A 497 17.40 -22.53 43.74
N GLU A 498 17.77 -23.28 44.78
CA GLU A 498 17.04 -23.46 46.03
C GLU A 498 16.46 -22.16 46.62
N GLY A 499 15.13 -22.15 46.76
CA GLY A 499 14.38 -21.32 47.71
C GLY A 499 14.12 -19.88 47.30
N GLU A 500 12.94 -19.61 46.72
CA GLU A 500 11.96 -18.63 47.24
C GLU A 500 10.65 -18.66 46.42
N GLN A 501 9.60 -19.13 47.11
CA GLN A 501 8.14 -18.95 46.98
C GLN A 501 7.51 -18.36 45.69
N SER A 502 6.62 -19.16 45.08
CA SER A 502 5.68 -18.83 43.98
C SER A 502 4.64 -17.77 44.35
N ASP A 503 4.47 -16.75 43.50
CA ASP A 503 3.37 -15.77 43.62
C ASP A 503 2.20 -16.16 42.68
N SER A 504 1.02 -16.34 43.28
CA SER A 504 -0.22 -16.72 42.61
C SER A 504 -0.79 -15.54 41.79
N TRP A 505 -1.64 -15.78 40.78
CA TRP A 505 -2.42 -14.70 40.11
C TRP A 505 -3.29 -13.87 41.10
N LYS A 506 -3.51 -14.43 42.30
CA LYS A 506 -4.09 -13.77 43.46
C LYS A 506 -3.21 -12.66 44.05
N ASP A 507 -1.91 -12.73 43.83
CA ASP A 507 -0.89 -11.81 44.37
C ASP A 507 -0.45 -10.74 43.34
N ILE A 508 -0.79 -10.93 42.06
CA ILE A 508 -0.51 -9.96 40.99
C ILE A 508 -1.50 -8.79 41.05
N GLU A 509 -0.98 -7.57 41.17
CA GLU A 509 -1.76 -6.33 41.14
C GLU A 509 -1.80 -5.74 39.70
N PRO A 510 -2.97 -5.34 39.18
CA PRO A 510 -3.07 -4.72 37.86
C PRO A 510 -2.33 -3.38 37.82
N LYS A 511 -1.69 -3.08 36.67
CA LYS A 511 -1.10 -1.76 36.39
C LYS A 511 -2.17 -0.66 36.49
N PRO A 512 -1.78 0.63 36.61
CA PRO A 512 -2.74 1.70 36.90
C PRO A 512 -3.96 1.78 35.97
N TYR A 513 -3.82 1.41 34.71
CA TYR A 513 -4.89 1.47 33.69
C TYR A 513 -5.42 0.08 33.28
N GLN A 514 -5.17 -0.96 34.07
CA GLN A 514 -5.57 -2.33 33.78
C GLN A 514 -6.68 -2.82 34.72
N VAL A 515 -7.44 -3.82 34.26
CA VAL A 515 -8.46 -4.52 35.05
C VAL A 515 -8.28 -6.02 34.85
N PHE A 516 -8.28 -6.78 35.95
CA PHE A 516 -8.27 -8.24 35.94
C PHE A 516 -9.62 -8.76 36.41
N PHE A 517 -10.18 -9.69 35.65
CA PHE A 517 -11.41 -10.42 35.95
C PHE A 517 -11.05 -11.86 36.28
N TYR A 518 -11.77 -12.42 37.24
CA TYR A 518 -11.55 -13.77 37.72
C TYR A 518 -12.85 -14.54 37.70
N GLU A 519 -12.74 -15.82 37.35
CA GLU A 519 -13.86 -16.73 37.24
C GLU A 519 -14.51 -17.02 38.60
N ASP A 520 -13.68 -17.17 39.64
CA ASP A 520 -14.14 -17.45 41.00
C ASP A 520 -14.03 -16.23 41.93
N VAL A 521 -14.69 -16.32 43.08
CA VAL A 521 -14.55 -15.33 44.17
C VAL A 521 -13.14 -15.39 44.77
N GLY A 522 -12.69 -14.28 45.35
CA GLY A 522 -11.40 -14.21 46.03
C GLY A 522 -10.18 -14.14 45.11
N PHE A 523 -10.37 -13.76 43.84
CA PHE A 523 -9.34 -13.67 42.79
C PHE A 523 -8.73 -15.04 42.43
N GLU A 524 -9.58 -16.06 42.40
CA GLU A 524 -9.24 -17.46 42.10
C GLU A 524 -9.87 -17.90 40.77
N GLY A 525 -9.56 -19.12 40.32
CA GLY A 525 -10.03 -19.63 39.03
C GLY A 525 -9.28 -19.05 37.82
N ALA A 526 -9.84 -19.21 36.63
CA ALA A 526 -9.28 -18.58 35.44
C ALA A 526 -9.30 -17.05 35.58
N ALA A 527 -8.33 -16.37 34.96
CA ALA A 527 -8.25 -14.91 34.98
C ALA A 527 -8.01 -14.35 33.58
N ILE A 528 -8.60 -13.18 33.29
CA ILE A 528 -8.39 -12.42 32.06
C ILE A 528 -8.11 -10.96 32.41
N GLY A 529 -7.17 -10.35 31.70
CA GLY A 529 -6.75 -8.97 31.93
C GLY A 529 -6.98 -8.08 30.71
N TYR A 530 -7.46 -6.87 30.96
CA TYR A 530 -7.77 -5.88 29.93
C TYR A 530 -7.19 -4.52 30.29
N GLU A 531 -6.66 -3.82 29.30
CA GLU A 531 -6.14 -2.47 29.46
C GLU A 531 -7.23 -1.42 29.19
N TYR A 532 -6.89 -0.16 29.47
CA TYR A 532 -7.70 1.01 29.11
C TYR A 532 -8.17 0.96 27.64
N ASP A 533 -9.40 1.41 27.42
CA ASP A 533 -10.10 1.46 26.13
C ASP A 533 -10.46 0.09 25.53
N SER A 534 -10.45 -0.96 26.36
CA SER A 534 -10.96 -2.27 25.96
C SER A 534 -12.49 -2.35 26.06
N ASP A 535 -13.13 -2.75 24.96
CA ASP A 535 -14.56 -3.04 24.88
C ASP A 535 -14.83 -4.49 24.52
N VAL A 536 -15.31 -5.27 25.48
CA VAL A 536 -15.74 -6.65 25.24
C VAL A 536 -17.25 -6.68 25.14
N LYS A 537 -17.75 -6.55 23.91
CA LYS A 537 -19.19 -6.44 23.62
C LYS A 537 -19.94 -7.76 23.70
N ASP A 538 -19.26 -8.90 23.72
CA ASP A 538 -19.94 -10.20 23.71
C ASP A 538 -19.05 -11.27 24.34
N LEU A 539 -19.23 -11.52 25.65
CA LEU A 539 -18.47 -12.54 26.37
C LEU A 539 -18.80 -13.96 25.92
N THR A 540 -19.87 -14.18 25.15
CA THR A 540 -20.18 -15.52 24.61
C THR A 540 -19.15 -15.99 23.59
N LYS A 541 -18.39 -15.06 23.01
CA LYS A 541 -17.35 -15.29 22.00
C LYS A 541 -15.94 -15.42 22.59
N LEU A 542 -15.79 -15.14 23.89
CA LEU A 542 -14.51 -15.19 24.57
C LEU A 542 -14.43 -16.48 25.39
N LEU A 543 -13.59 -17.42 24.95
CA LEU A 543 -13.41 -18.69 25.66
C LEU A 543 -12.55 -18.53 26.92
N VAL A 544 -12.88 -19.29 27.96
CA VAL A 544 -12.03 -19.46 29.13
C VAL A 544 -10.89 -20.41 28.72
N LEU A 545 -9.64 -19.97 28.92
CA LEU A 545 -8.42 -20.71 28.58
C LEU A 545 -8.51 -22.18 29.03
N ASP A 546 -8.10 -23.09 28.15
CA ASP A 546 -8.13 -24.55 28.36
C ASP A 546 -9.51 -25.17 28.65
N SER A 547 -10.60 -24.47 28.29
CA SER A 547 -11.96 -24.99 28.41
C SER A 547 -12.80 -24.80 27.14
N SER A 548 -13.91 -25.53 27.03
CA SER A 548 -14.94 -25.30 26.00
C SER A 548 -15.98 -24.25 26.40
N ASN A 549 -15.82 -23.62 27.57
CA ASN A 549 -16.78 -22.65 28.12
C ASN A 549 -16.35 -21.22 27.76
N ASN A 550 -17.31 -20.31 27.64
CA ASN A 550 -17.06 -18.89 27.42
C ASN A 550 -17.20 -18.08 28.72
N TRP A 551 -16.73 -16.84 28.72
CA TRP A 551 -16.72 -15.94 29.89
C TRP A 551 -18.09 -15.33 30.23
N ASN A 552 -19.13 -15.61 29.44
CA ASN A 552 -20.45 -15.07 29.67
C ASN A 552 -21.01 -15.58 30.99
N ASP A 553 -21.43 -14.65 31.88
CA ASP A 553 -22.01 -14.97 33.17
C ASP A 553 -21.08 -15.80 34.08
N ARG A 554 -19.76 -15.58 33.98
CA ARG A 554 -18.75 -16.32 34.80
C ARG A 554 -17.79 -15.42 35.57
N ILE A 555 -17.99 -14.10 35.58
CA ILE A 555 -17.10 -13.19 36.31
C ILE A 555 -17.58 -13.09 37.76
N SER A 556 -16.73 -13.51 38.70
CA SER A 556 -17.06 -13.54 40.13
C SER A 556 -16.22 -12.62 41.00
N SER A 557 -15.00 -12.23 40.59
CA SER A 557 -14.20 -11.21 41.29
C SER A 557 -13.35 -10.38 40.34
N ILE A 558 -12.99 -9.15 40.74
CA ILE A 558 -12.31 -8.17 39.88
C ILE A 558 -11.25 -7.38 40.68
N LYS A 559 -10.06 -7.18 40.09
CA LYS A 559 -9.10 -6.15 40.51
C LYS A 559 -9.02 -5.04 39.48
N ILE A 560 -9.07 -3.79 39.92
CA ILE A 560 -9.08 -2.61 39.06
C ILE A 560 -7.89 -1.73 39.43
N GLY A 561 -7.03 -1.48 38.45
CA GLY A 561 -5.90 -0.56 38.58
C GLY A 561 -6.36 0.82 39.06
N LYS A 562 -5.50 1.49 39.83
CA LYS A 562 -5.84 2.74 40.52
C LYS A 562 -6.44 3.84 39.62
N ASN A 563 -6.11 3.86 38.33
CA ASN A 563 -6.57 4.85 37.35
C ASN A 563 -7.57 4.27 36.33
N ALA A 564 -8.06 3.05 36.55
CA ALA A 564 -9.01 2.38 35.67
C ALA A 564 -10.43 2.41 36.26
N LYS A 565 -11.43 2.34 35.37
CA LYS A 565 -12.85 2.17 35.64
C LYS A 565 -13.37 1.08 34.73
N VAL A 566 -14.16 0.16 35.25
CA VAL A 566 -14.87 -0.83 34.45
C VAL A 566 -16.37 -0.60 34.57
N VAL A 567 -17.06 -0.68 33.43
CA VAL A 567 -18.52 -0.71 33.36
C VAL A 567 -18.93 -2.11 32.92
N LEU A 568 -19.64 -2.83 33.76
CA LEU A 568 -20.14 -4.18 33.49
C LEU A 568 -21.61 -4.09 33.07
N TYR A 569 -22.02 -4.87 32.07
CA TYR A 569 -23.37 -4.89 31.54
C TYR A 569 -23.95 -6.30 31.60
N GLU A 570 -25.25 -6.37 31.89
CA GLU A 570 -25.99 -7.64 31.99
C GLU A 570 -26.28 -8.28 30.63
N HIS A 571 -26.17 -7.51 29.55
CA HIS A 571 -26.43 -7.98 28.19
C HIS A 571 -25.22 -7.74 27.29
N VAL A 572 -25.16 -8.49 26.19
CA VAL A 572 -24.20 -8.26 25.11
C VAL A 572 -24.45 -6.89 24.46
N GLY A 573 -23.40 -6.27 23.93
CA GLY A 573 -23.42 -5.03 23.15
C GLY A 573 -22.94 -3.80 23.91
N CYS A 574 -22.72 -3.89 25.23
CA CYS A 574 -22.42 -2.75 26.11
C CYS A 574 -23.42 -1.58 25.94
N ASP A 575 -24.72 -1.90 25.87
CA ASP A 575 -25.80 -0.92 25.71
C ASP A 575 -26.12 -0.24 27.05
N ASP A 576 -25.99 1.09 27.10
CA ASP A 576 -26.26 1.89 28.30
C ASP A 576 -27.75 1.90 28.71
N ARG A 577 -28.63 1.31 27.90
CA ARG A 577 -30.05 1.02 28.24
C ARG A 577 -30.23 -0.29 29.00
N SER A 578 -29.23 -1.17 29.00
CA SER A 578 -29.21 -2.40 29.79
C SER A 578 -28.81 -2.12 31.24
N ALA A 579 -29.14 -3.03 32.16
CA ALA A 579 -28.65 -2.91 33.53
C ALA A 579 -27.11 -2.93 33.50
N TYR A 580 -26.47 -1.96 34.16
CA TYR A 580 -25.01 -1.85 34.25
C TYR A 580 -24.56 -1.42 35.64
N ILE A 581 -23.31 -1.75 35.99
CA ILE A 581 -22.62 -1.26 37.19
C ILE A 581 -21.26 -0.69 36.81
N VAL A 582 -20.84 0.35 37.52
CA VAL A 582 -19.55 1.00 37.34
C VAL A 582 -18.70 0.73 38.58
N LEU A 583 -17.51 0.18 38.39
CA LEU A 583 -16.52 -0.06 39.43
C LEU A 583 -15.23 0.67 39.03
N GLN A 584 -14.53 1.32 39.96
CA GLN A 584 -13.36 2.13 39.61
C GLN A 584 -12.29 2.18 40.70
N GLY A 585 -11.05 2.39 40.28
CA GLY A 585 -9.93 2.74 41.15
C GLY A 585 -10.02 4.17 41.68
N ASP A 586 -9.43 4.42 42.84
CA ASP A 586 -9.49 5.69 43.58
C ASP A 586 -8.32 6.65 43.28
N GLY A 587 -7.48 6.32 42.31
CA GLY A 587 -6.25 7.05 41.96
C GLY A 587 -5.06 6.78 42.88
N GLN A 588 -5.26 6.11 44.02
CA GLN A 588 -4.21 5.85 45.01
C GLN A 588 -3.76 4.38 45.02
N SER A 589 -4.71 3.45 45.02
CA SER A 589 -4.45 2.01 45.18
C SER A 589 -5.33 1.16 44.25
N VAL A 590 -4.99 -0.12 44.08
CA VAL A 590 -5.82 -1.04 43.30
C VAL A 590 -7.14 -1.25 44.05
N ALA A 591 -8.27 -1.01 43.37
CA ALA A 591 -9.58 -1.35 43.89
C ALA A 591 -9.84 -2.84 43.71
N LYS A 592 -10.22 -3.52 44.80
CA LYS A 592 -10.39 -4.97 44.85
C LYS A 592 -11.83 -5.31 45.20
N TYR A 593 -12.48 -6.07 44.32
CA TYR A 593 -13.83 -6.61 44.50
C TYR A 593 -13.71 -8.12 44.57
N ASP A 594 -13.55 -8.65 45.78
CA ASP A 594 -13.35 -10.07 46.09
C ASP A 594 -14.58 -10.93 45.81
N SER A 595 -15.77 -10.33 45.72
CA SER A 595 -16.97 -11.02 45.26
C SER A 595 -17.98 -10.07 44.62
N LEU A 596 -18.25 -10.23 43.32
CA LEU A 596 -19.34 -9.52 42.63
C LEU A 596 -20.73 -10.02 43.03
N HIS A 597 -20.82 -11.24 43.55
CA HIS A 597 -22.05 -11.79 44.12
C HIS A 597 -22.57 -10.93 45.28
N SER A 598 -21.66 -10.36 46.08
CA SER A 598 -22.00 -9.49 47.21
C SER A 598 -22.72 -8.19 46.80
N ILE A 599 -22.52 -7.75 45.55
CA ILE A 599 -23.14 -6.55 44.97
C ILE A 599 -24.20 -6.89 43.90
N GLY A 600 -24.62 -8.16 43.81
CA GLY A 600 -25.69 -8.63 42.92
C GLY A 600 -25.32 -8.77 41.45
N TRP A 601 -24.02 -8.85 41.14
CA TRP A 601 -23.45 -8.86 39.79
C TRP A 601 -22.59 -10.09 39.47
N GLY A 602 -22.42 -11.01 40.42
CA GLY A 602 -21.80 -12.30 40.14
C GLY A 602 -22.62 -13.06 39.10
N ASP A 603 -21.93 -13.60 38.11
CA ASP A 603 -22.51 -14.43 37.04
C ASP A 603 -23.61 -13.74 36.20
N ARG A 604 -23.54 -12.41 36.06
CA ARG A 604 -24.47 -11.65 35.21
C ARG A 604 -23.78 -10.84 34.12
N VAL A 605 -22.44 -10.86 34.10
CA VAL A 605 -21.69 -10.03 33.19
C VAL A 605 -21.66 -10.71 31.82
N SER A 606 -22.28 -10.07 30.85
CA SER A 606 -22.30 -10.51 29.44
C SER A 606 -21.49 -9.61 28.51
N SER A 607 -21.18 -8.39 28.95
CA SER A 607 -20.24 -7.49 28.28
C SER A 607 -19.65 -6.45 29.25
N PHE A 608 -18.51 -5.84 28.92
CA PHE A 608 -17.91 -4.78 29.73
C PHE A 608 -17.10 -3.76 28.92
N LYS A 609 -16.86 -2.60 29.53
CA LYS A 609 -16.00 -1.51 29.02
C LYS A 609 -14.94 -1.14 30.07
N VAL A 610 -13.67 -1.01 29.69
CA VAL A 610 -12.60 -0.48 30.56
C VAL A 610 -12.25 0.95 30.13
N ARG A 611 -12.27 1.90 31.07
CA ARG A 611 -12.09 3.34 30.86
C ARG A 611 -11.18 3.94 31.94
N MET A 612 -10.84 5.22 31.82
CA MET A 612 -10.16 5.94 32.90
C MET A 612 -11.09 6.16 34.10
N SER A 613 -10.51 6.10 35.29
CA SER A 613 -11.19 6.50 36.53
C SER A 613 -11.53 7.98 36.50
N ASP A 614 -12.72 8.34 37.00
CA ASP A 614 -13.19 9.72 37.07
C ASP A 614 -12.43 10.55 38.13
N SER A 615 -11.58 9.89 38.93
CA SER A 615 -10.77 10.47 40.01
C SER A 615 -9.54 11.28 39.53
N LEU A 616 -9.30 11.32 38.20
CA LEU A 616 -8.21 12.07 37.55
C LEU A 616 -8.62 13.47 37.07
N ARG A 617 -9.83 13.94 37.43
CA ARG A 617 -10.32 15.30 37.12
C ARG A 617 -10.08 16.29 38.25
#